data_AF-A0A7C5N6D5-F1
#
_entry.id   AF-A0A7C5N6D5-F1
#
_cell.length_a   1.000
_cell.length_b   1.000
_cell.length_c   1.000
_cell.angle_alpha   90.00
_cell.angle_beta   90.00
_cell.angle_gamma   90.00
#
_symmetry.space_group_name_H-M   'P 1'
#
loop_
_entity.id
_entity.type
_entity.pdbx_description
1 polymer ?
#
loop_
_entity_poly.entity_id
_entity_poly.type
_entity_poly.pdbx_seq_one_letter_code
_entity_poly.pdbx_strand_id
1 'polypeptide(L)'
;GAVGTATAGGTESVMLAVKTARDFARKTRPEITQPKMLLPETAHACFHKAAHYFGVEVVAVDVDETYRAIASDARAKMSSDVILVVGSAPSYAHGVIDPIEELAALAKEHGTLMHVDACVGGCVLPFMVENGETLPAFDMSVDGVTSLSMDLHKYGFAPKGVSILLQARRELRDAQYFACASWSGYAIVNATTLGSKSIAACGAAFVLLHHLGREGYRERAKLMWEGAKRVIETIEAHDSLEMLATPDMGLFAFRPTEGDLFELADRLTARGWHVQPTYKFGRSPAHIHLTMDPGNAANAKAFSEDLVRCMQDLPAPMDPPEQVVQMLEMLGTDAGQGLDAGALMGQLGVTDGQLPTQSAMIHRLINAASPGARERLLVLFIGELFS
;
A
#
# COMPACT_ATOMS: atom_id res chain seq x y z
N GLY A 1 -13.15 7.19 -23.67
CA GLY A 1 -12.92 5.76 -23.38
C GLY A 1 -11.48 5.56 -22.98
N ALA A 2 -11.20 4.74 -21.97
CA ALA A 2 -9.84 4.46 -21.49
C ALA A 2 -9.15 3.35 -22.30
N VAL A 3 -7.82 3.25 -22.19
CA VAL A 3 -6.99 2.16 -22.70
C VAL A 3 -6.29 1.45 -21.55
N GLY A 4 -6.01 0.15 -21.67
CA GLY A 4 -5.44 -0.65 -20.59
C GLY A 4 -4.17 -1.41 -20.98
N THR A 5 -3.34 -1.74 -19.99
CA THR A 5 -2.22 -2.68 -20.10
C THR A 5 -2.22 -3.65 -18.93
N ALA A 6 -2.07 -4.94 -19.20
CA ALA A 6 -1.88 -5.95 -18.17
C ALA A 6 -0.42 -5.99 -17.71
N THR A 7 -0.22 -5.85 -16.41
CA THR A 7 1.08 -5.82 -15.70
C THR A 7 1.20 -7.03 -14.78
N ALA A 8 2.39 -7.29 -14.26
CA ALA A 8 2.69 -8.40 -13.35
C ALA A 8 2.14 -8.18 -11.92
N GLY A 9 1.67 -6.97 -11.60
CA GLY A 9 1.14 -6.62 -10.29
C GLY A 9 1.10 -5.11 -10.06
N GLY A 10 0.47 -4.68 -8.97
CA GLY A 10 0.24 -3.26 -8.67
C GLY A 10 1.50 -2.41 -8.61
N THR A 11 2.62 -2.98 -8.15
CA THR A 11 3.91 -2.28 -8.19
C THR A 11 4.34 -1.94 -9.62
N GLU A 12 4.20 -2.86 -10.57
CA GLU A 12 4.52 -2.56 -11.98
C GLU A 12 3.53 -1.54 -12.57
N SER A 13 2.24 -1.63 -12.23
CA SER A 13 1.23 -0.64 -12.64
C SER A 13 1.59 0.77 -12.16
N VAL A 14 1.94 0.94 -10.88
CA VAL A 14 2.35 2.24 -10.33
C VAL A 14 3.66 2.72 -10.96
N MET A 15 4.67 1.84 -11.08
CA MET A 15 5.93 2.20 -11.74
C MET A 15 5.71 2.68 -13.17
N LEU A 16 4.85 2.01 -13.94
CA LEU A 16 4.52 2.43 -15.31
C LEU A 16 3.74 3.74 -15.34
N ALA A 17 2.86 4.01 -14.37
CA ALA A 17 2.17 5.30 -14.26
C ALA A 17 3.16 6.46 -14.00
N VAL A 18 4.10 6.28 -13.07
CA VAL A 18 5.15 7.27 -12.77
C VAL A 18 6.09 7.45 -13.98
N LYS A 19 6.52 6.36 -14.63
CA LYS A 19 7.32 6.42 -15.87
C LYS A 19 6.57 7.18 -16.96
N THR A 20 5.28 6.87 -17.17
CA THR A 20 4.43 7.56 -18.15
C THR A 20 4.37 9.05 -17.87
N ALA A 21 4.13 9.46 -16.62
CA ALA A 21 4.10 10.87 -16.25
C ALA A 21 5.43 11.57 -16.56
N ARG A 22 6.55 10.93 -16.22
CA ARG A 22 7.90 11.46 -16.48
C ARG A 22 8.18 11.61 -17.96
N ASP A 23 7.94 10.56 -18.75
CA ASP A 23 8.26 10.56 -20.18
C ASP A 23 7.30 11.46 -20.98
N PHE A 24 6.04 11.54 -20.55
CA PHE A 24 5.08 12.50 -21.09
C PHE A 24 5.51 13.94 -20.80
N ALA A 25 5.90 14.26 -19.57
CA ALA A 25 6.40 15.59 -19.20
C ALA A 25 7.68 15.95 -19.96
N ARG A 26 8.64 15.03 -20.11
CA ARG A 26 9.84 15.27 -20.94
C ARG A 26 9.51 15.68 -22.39
N LYS A 27 8.40 15.17 -22.93
CA LYS A 27 7.95 15.49 -24.29
C LYS A 27 7.15 16.78 -24.36
N THR A 28 6.29 17.06 -23.38
CA THR A 28 5.31 18.16 -23.44
C THR A 28 5.69 19.39 -22.62
N ARG A 29 6.57 19.21 -21.64
CA ARG A 29 7.10 20.20 -20.69
C ARG A 29 8.62 19.98 -20.49
N PRO A 30 9.43 20.10 -21.57
CA PRO A 30 10.86 19.80 -21.55
C PRO A 30 11.68 20.69 -20.60
N GLU A 31 11.13 21.80 -20.14
CA GLU A 31 11.69 22.67 -19.10
C GLU A 31 11.78 22.00 -17.72
N ILE A 32 10.99 20.96 -17.45
CA ILE A 32 11.03 20.19 -16.20
C ILE A 32 12.19 19.21 -16.25
N THR A 33 13.30 19.55 -15.59
CA THR A 33 14.50 18.69 -15.50
C THR A 33 14.57 17.87 -14.22
N GLN A 34 13.86 18.30 -13.17
CA GLN A 34 13.74 17.62 -11.87
C GLN A 34 12.26 17.37 -11.57
N PRO A 35 11.64 16.32 -12.16
CA PRO A 35 10.22 16.09 -12.02
C PRO A 35 9.84 15.69 -10.59
N LYS A 36 8.72 16.21 -10.10
CA LYS A 36 8.14 15.90 -8.78
C LYS A 36 6.82 15.16 -8.90
N MET A 37 6.48 14.34 -7.91
CA MET A 37 5.13 13.80 -7.74
C MET A 37 4.60 14.10 -6.35
N LEU A 38 3.34 14.54 -6.29
CA LEU A 38 2.61 14.73 -5.05
C LEU A 38 1.85 13.46 -4.71
N LEU A 39 2.04 12.96 -3.49
CA LEU A 39 1.31 11.81 -2.97
C LEU A 39 1.02 11.99 -1.49
N PRO A 40 -0.12 11.51 -0.99
CA PRO A 40 -0.39 11.46 0.45
C PRO A 40 0.66 10.62 1.18
N GLU A 41 1.00 10.98 2.41
CA GLU A 41 1.95 10.19 3.23
C GLU A 41 1.50 8.73 3.47
N THR A 42 0.22 8.42 3.23
CA THR A 42 -0.40 7.09 3.29
C THR A 42 -0.36 6.31 1.98
N ALA A 43 0.13 6.91 0.88
CA ALA A 43 0.23 6.25 -0.42
C ALA A 43 1.25 5.10 -0.38
N HIS A 44 1.04 4.08 -1.22
CA HIS A 44 1.82 2.85 -1.16
C HIS A 44 3.32 3.07 -1.45
N ALA A 45 4.19 2.36 -0.72
CA ALA A 45 5.66 2.46 -0.85
C ALA A 45 6.20 2.18 -2.28
N CYS A 46 5.40 1.60 -3.17
CA CYS A 46 5.79 1.41 -4.57
C CYS A 46 5.96 2.73 -5.33
N PHE A 47 5.29 3.82 -4.92
CA PHE A 47 5.55 5.15 -5.45
C PHE A 47 6.97 5.61 -5.10
N HIS A 48 7.41 5.46 -3.85
CA HIS A 48 8.78 5.77 -3.43
C HIS A 48 9.81 4.95 -4.22
N LYS A 49 9.53 3.65 -4.44
CA LYS A 49 10.35 2.79 -5.30
C LYS A 49 10.42 3.29 -6.75
N ALA A 50 9.28 3.70 -7.31
CA ALA A 50 9.22 4.26 -8.66
C ALA A 50 9.99 5.59 -8.76
N ALA A 51 9.86 6.46 -7.76
CA ALA A 51 10.62 7.71 -7.64
C ALA A 51 12.13 7.45 -7.67
N HIS A 52 12.60 6.54 -6.82
CA HIS A 52 14.00 6.14 -6.77
C HIS A 52 14.49 5.61 -8.13
N TYR A 53 13.72 4.77 -8.80
CA TYR A 53 14.13 4.13 -10.07
C TYR A 53 14.10 5.10 -11.25
N PHE A 54 13.22 6.09 -11.23
CA PHE A 54 12.97 6.96 -12.38
C PHE A 54 13.47 8.39 -12.23
N GLY A 55 14.06 8.73 -11.09
CA GLY A 55 14.56 10.08 -10.79
C GLY A 55 13.42 11.08 -10.68
N VAL A 56 12.36 10.72 -9.96
CA VAL A 56 11.22 11.60 -9.64
C VAL A 56 11.28 11.89 -8.15
N GLU A 57 11.21 13.15 -7.75
CA GLU A 57 11.18 13.55 -6.34
C GLU A 57 9.77 13.35 -5.77
N VAL A 58 9.70 12.80 -4.55
CA VAL A 58 8.44 12.65 -3.80
C VAL A 58 8.18 13.92 -3.00
N VAL A 59 7.00 14.50 -3.16
CA VAL A 59 6.49 15.56 -2.29
C VAL A 59 5.31 14.98 -1.52
N ALA A 60 5.52 14.73 -0.22
CA ALA A 60 4.48 14.17 0.64
C ALA A 60 3.40 15.22 0.94
N VAL A 61 2.15 14.82 0.77
CA VAL A 61 0.94 15.56 1.16
C VAL A 61 0.50 15.04 2.53
N ASP A 62 0.20 15.96 3.43
CA ASP A 62 -0.24 15.62 4.77
C ASP A 62 -1.66 15.02 4.71
N VAL A 63 -1.96 14.11 5.63
CA VAL A 63 -3.31 13.55 5.80
C VAL A 63 -3.99 14.11 7.04
N ASP A 64 -5.32 14.13 7.11
CA ASP A 64 -6.10 14.56 8.27
C ASP A 64 -6.20 13.48 9.35
N GLU A 65 -6.96 13.73 10.42
CA GLU A 65 -7.24 12.75 11.49
C GLU A 65 -8.00 11.51 11.02
N THR A 66 -8.62 11.56 9.85
CA THR A 66 -9.25 10.41 9.18
C THR A 66 -8.30 9.71 8.21
N TYR A 67 -7.03 10.12 8.18
CA TYR A 67 -5.97 9.60 7.31
C TYR A 67 -6.23 9.80 5.80
N ARG A 68 -7.09 10.75 5.44
CA ARG A 68 -7.34 11.17 4.06
C ARG A 68 -6.44 12.35 3.70
N ALA A 69 -6.00 12.43 2.45
CA ALA A 69 -5.17 13.52 1.97
C ALA A 69 -5.82 14.90 2.16
N ILE A 70 -5.04 15.88 2.64
CA ILE A 70 -5.51 17.25 2.79
C ILE A 70 -5.33 18.00 1.45
N ALA A 71 -6.41 18.20 0.71
CA ALA A 71 -6.36 18.86 -0.60
C ALA A 71 -5.76 20.28 -0.57
N SER A 72 -5.97 21.03 0.53
CA SER A 72 -5.36 22.36 0.70
C SER A 72 -3.85 22.30 0.89
N ASP A 73 -3.33 21.26 1.53
CA ASP A 73 -1.89 21.03 1.66
C ASP A 73 -1.29 20.61 0.31
N ALA A 74 -1.96 19.71 -0.42
CA ALA A 74 -1.58 19.37 -1.79
C ALA A 74 -1.48 20.62 -2.68
N ARG A 75 -2.47 21.53 -2.58
CA ARG A 75 -2.47 22.81 -3.30
C ARG A 75 -1.30 23.71 -2.91
N ALA A 76 -0.96 23.79 -1.61
CA ALA A 76 0.16 24.59 -1.14
C ALA A 76 1.52 24.06 -1.60
N LYS A 77 1.63 22.73 -1.80
CA LYS A 77 2.83 22.04 -2.26
C LYS A 77 2.90 21.85 -3.78
N MET A 78 1.90 22.29 -4.54
CA MET A 78 1.96 22.31 -6.00
C MET A 78 3.07 23.25 -6.51
N SER A 79 3.77 22.81 -7.54
CA SER A 79 4.77 23.60 -8.25
C SER A 79 4.82 23.20 -9.73
N SER A 80 5.46 24.01 -10.57
CA SER A 80 5.50 23.81 -12.02
C SER A 80 6.21 22.53 -12.46
N ASP A 81 7.07 21.97 -11.60
CA ASP A 81 7.82 20.72 -11.80
C ASP A 81 7.03 19.47 -11.37
N VAL A 82 5.82 19.62 -10.81
CA VAL A 82 4.95 18.48 -10.50
C VAL A 82 4.41 17.87 -11.81
N ILE A 83 4.65 16.58 -11.96
CA ILE A 83 4.23 15.79 -13.13
C ILE A 83 3.10 14.80 -12.84
N LEU A 84 2.88 14.47 -11.58
CA LEU A 84 1.88 13.50 -11.15
C LEU A 84 1.33 13.87 -9.77
N VAL A 85 0.01 13.85 -9.64
CA VAL A 85 -0.72 13.83 -8.36
C VAL A 85 -1.26 12.42 -8.15
N VAL A 86 -1.17 11.90 -6.93
CA VAL A 86 -1.61 10.56 -6.55
C VAL A 86 -2.72 10.66 -5.51
N GLY A 87 -3.71 9.78 -5.60
CA GLY A 87 -4.64 9.49 -4.51
C GLY A 87 -4.93 7.99 -4.46
N SER A 88 -5.27 7.46 -3.29
CA SER A 88 -5.55 6.04 -3.08
C SER A 88 -7.04 5.75 -2.92
N ALA A 89 -7.48 4.61 -3.45
CA ALA A 89 -8.86 4.14 -3.38
C ALA A 89 -8.94 2.64 -3.06
N PRO A 90 -8.83 2.25 -1.77
CA PRO A 90 -8.40 3.06 -0.63
C PRO A 90 -6.87 3.02 -0.43
N SER A 91 -6.36 3.83 0.51
CA SER A 91 -5.00 3.66 1.04
C SER A 91 -4.86 2.31 1.75
N TYR A 92 -3.70 1.68 1.62
CA TYR A 92 -3.50 0.33 2.18
C TYR A 92 -3.53 0.33 3.71
N ALA A 93 -2.84 1.29 4.34
CA ALA A 93 -2.63 1.27 5.78
C ALA A 93 -3.93 1.45 6.58
N HIS A 94 -4.75 2.45 6.22
CA HIS A 94 -5.92 2.87 7.00
C HIS A 94 -7.25 2.56 6.31
N GLY A 95 -7.23 2.15 5.03
CA GLY A 95 -8.42 1.72 4.31
C GLY A 95 -9.40 2.82 3.95
N VAL A 96 -8.92 4.06 3.86
CA VAL A 96 -9.72 5.23 3.49
C VAL A 96 -9.48 5.66 2.05
N ILE A 97 -10.53 6.16 1.39
CA ILE A 97 -10.45 6.74 0.05
C ILE A 97 -10.06 8.21 0.19
N ASP A 98 -9.00 8.62 -0.51
CA ASP A 98 -8.59 10.03 -0.57
C ASP A 98 -9.64 10.90 -1.30
N PRO A 99 -9.66 12.23 -1.12
CA PRO A 99 -10.56 13.13 -1.84
C PRO A 99 -10.19 13.24 -3.33
N ILE A 100 -10.49 12.20 -4.10
CA ILE A 100 -10.07 12.06 -5.50
C ILE A 100 -10.60 13.20 -6.37
N GLU A 101 -11.85 13.63 -6.17
CA GLU A 101 -12.43 14.74 -6.93
C GLU A 101 -11.65 16.06 -6.73
N GLU A 102 -11.26 16.38 -5.50
CA GLU A 102 -10.51 17.60 -5.19
C GLU A 102 -9.07 17.54 -5.74
N LEU A 103 -8.40 16.39 -5.56
CA LEU A 103 -7.06 16.16 -6.10
C LEU A 103 -7.06 16.17 -7.64
N ALA A 104 -8.11 15.65 -8.28
CA ALA A 104 -8.26 15.62 -9.73
C ALA A 104 -8.50 17.01 -10.31
N ALA A 105 -9.35 17.80 -9.65
CA ALA A 105 -9.56 19.19 -9.99
C ALA A 105 -8.24 19.99 -9.87
N LEU A 106 -7.49 19.80 -8.80
CA LEU A 106 -6.17 20.43 -8.59
C LEU A 106 -5.16 20.05 -9.67
N ALA A 107 -5.04 18.76 -9.98
CA ALA A 107 -4.14 18.26 -11.02
C ALA A 107 -4.50 18.86 -12.39
N LYS A 108 -5.79 18.90 -12.71
CA LYS A 108 -6.32 19.47 -13.95
C LYS A 108 -6.05 20.98 -14.06
N GLU A 109 -6.27 21.73 -12.98
CA GLU A 109 -5.97 23.17 -12.88
C GLU A 109 -4.51 23.48 -13.25
N HIS A 110 -3.58 22.60 -12.85
CA HIS A 110 -2.14 22.75 -13.09
C HIS A 110 -1.63 21.99 -14.33
N GLY A 111 -2.52 21.45 -15.16
CA GLY A 111 -2.12 20.67 -16.35
C GLY A 111 -1.27 19.43 -16.04
N THR A 112 -1.39 18.90 -14.83
CA THR A 112 -0.62 17.77 -14.31
C THR A 112 -1.44 16.48 -14.41
N LEU A 113 -0.78 15.32 -14.53
CA LEU A 113 -1.50 14.04 -14.55
C LEU A 113 -1.97 13.68 -13.15
N MET A 114 -3.09 12.96 -13.05
CA MET A 114 -3.52 12.31 -11.81
C MET A 114 -3.60 10.79 -11.97
N HIS A 115 -3.07 10.08 -10.99
CA HIS A 115 -3.20 8.63 -10.86
C HIS A 115 -4.01 8.28 -9.61
N VAL A 116 -4.98 7.38 -9.78
CA VAL A 116 -5.70 6.76 -8.66
C VAL A 116 -5.14 5.37 -8.42
N ASP A 117 -4.54 5.16 -7.25
CA ASP A 117 -4.13 3.83 -6.80
C ASP A 117 -5.34 3.07 -6.25
N ALA A 118 -6.02 2.35 -7.14
CA ALA A 118 -7.09 1.42 -6.79
C ALA A 118 -6.61 -0.03 -6.87
N CYS A 119 -5.31 -0.28 -6.67
CA CYS A 119 -4.73 -1.63 -6.72
C CYS A 119 -5.54 -2.60 -5.86
N VAL A 120 -5.93 -2.17 -4.65
CA VAL A 120 -6.71 -2.99 -3.72
C VAL A 120 -8.21 -2.88 -4.00
N GLY A 121 -8.73 -1.64 -4.08
CA GLY A 121 -10.18 -1.39 -4.11
C GLY A 121 -10.84 -1.52 -5.49
N GLY A 122 -10.10 -1.49 -6.60
CA GLY A 122 -10.69 -1.38 -7.94
C GLY A 122 -11.63 -2.54 -8.33
N CYS A 123 -11.38 -3.76 -7.80
CA CYS A 123 -12.27 -4.91 -8.00
C CYS A 123 -13.37 -5.06 -6.95
N VAL A 124 -13.55 -4.08 -6.06
CA VAL A 124 -14.46 -4.18 -4.90
C VAL A 124 -15.35 -2.95 -4.74
N LEU A 125 -14.77 -1.75 -4.72
CA LEU A 125 -15.49 -0.50 -4.45
C LEU A 125 -16.70 -0.30 -5.37
N PRO A 126 -16.64 -0.57 -6.70
CA PRO A 126 -17.83 -0.47 -7.56
C PRO A 126 -18.97 -1.40 -7.12
N PHE A 127 -18.62 -2.59 -6.65
CA PHE A 127 -19.58 -3.59 -6.19
C PHE A 127 -20.13 -3.29 -4.79
N MET A 128 -19.36 -2.60 -3.94
CA MET A 128 -19.87 -2.06 -2.68
C MET A 128 -20.93 -0.98 -2.92
N VAL A 129 -20.68 -0.05 -3.84
CA VAL A 129 -21.70 0.95 -4.26
C VAL A 129 -22.96 0.28 -4.77
N GLU A 130 -22.79 -0.71 -5.63
CA GLU A 130 -23.87 -1.54 -6.16
C GLU A 130 -24.67 -2.29 -5.07
N ASN A 131 -24.04 -2.63 -3.95
CA ASN A 131 -24.66 -3.25 -2.79
C ASN A 131 -25.25 -2.24 -1.79
N GLY A 132 -25.21 -0.95 -2.11
CA GLY A 132 -25.87 0.12 -1.33
C GLY A 132 -24.95 0.92 -0.42
N GLU A 133 -23.64 0.67 -0.42
CA GLU A 133 -22.70 1.51 0.33
C GLU A 133 -22.51 2.86 -0.38
N THR A 134 -22.39 3.94 0.38
CA THR A 134 -22.12 5.28 -0.16
C THR A 134 -20.63 5.55 -0.09
N LEU A 135 -19.97 5.69 -1.23
CA LEU A 135 -18.53 5.92 -1.34
C LEU A 135 -18.24 7.18 -2.17
N PRO A 136 -17.17 7.94 -1.87
CA PRO A 136 -16.70 9.01 -2.74
C PRO A 136 -16.40 8.52 -4.16
N ALA A 137 -16.58 9.39 -5.16
CA ALA A 137 -16.18 9.07 -6.52
C ALA A 137 -14.65 8.98 -6.60
N PHE A 138 -14.13 7.92 -7.21
CA PHE A 138 -12.69 7.64 -7.22
C PHE A 138 -12.13 7.21 -8.58
N ASP A 139 -12.96 6.79 -9.53
CA ASP A 139 -12.48 6.11 -10.73
C ASP A 139 -12.28 7.07 -11.92
N MET A 140 -12.10 6.50 -13.11
CA MET A 140 -11.90 7.23 -14.36
C MET A 140 -13.11 8.08 -14.82
N SER A 141 -14.25 8.02 -14.11
CA SER A 141 -15.39 8.92 -14.31
C SER A 141 -15.18 10.30 -13.71
N VAL A 142 -14.26 10.45 -12.75
CA VAL A 142 -13.89 11.73 -12.16
C VAL A 142 -13.06 12.54 -13.17
N ASP A 143 -13.53 13.73 -13.49
CA ASP A 143 -12.84 14.64 -14.41
C ASP A 143 -11.50 15.10 -13.83
N GLY A 144 -10.42 14.88 -14.58
CA GLY A 144 -9.04 15.10 -14.13
C GLY A 144 -8.27 13.81 -13.81
N VAL A 145 -8.94 12.68 -13.56
CA VAL A 145 -8.28 11.39 -13.40
C VAL A 145 -7.73 10.91 -14.75
N THR A 146 -6.41 10.69 -14.81
CA THR A 146 -5.73 10.34 -16.06
C THR A 146 -5.28 8.88 -16.14
N SER A 147 -5.14 8.21 -14.99
CA SER A 147 -4.81 6.79 -14.92
C SER A 147 -5.29 6.16 -13.62
N LEU A 148 -5.48 4.84 -13.63
CA LEU A 148 -5.91 4.06 -12.47
C LEU A 148 -5.27 2.67 -12.50
N SER A 149 -4.73 2.21 -11.37
CA SER A 149 -4.23 0.85 -11.19
C SER A 149 -5.29 -0.05 -10.51
N MET A 150 -5.32 -1.34 -10.84
CA MET A 150 -6.27 -2.30 -10.25
C MET A 150 -5.69 -3.72 -10.27
N ASP A 151 -5.55 -4.37 -9.12
CA ASP A 151 -4.93 -5.67 -9.02
C ASP A 151 -5.93 -6.82 -9.14
N LEU A 152 -5.87 -7.53 -10.26
CA LEU A 152 -6.67 -8.73 -10.47
C LEU A 152 -6.22 -9.89 -9.55
N HIS A 153 -4.95 -9.91 -9.12
CA HIS A 153 -4.43 -10.92 -8.18
C HIS A 153 -4.70 -10.63 -6.69
N LYS A 154 -5.51 -9.59 -6.41
CA LYS A 154 -6.06 -9.28 -5.07
C LYS A 154 -7.53 -9.68 -5.07
N TYR A 155 -8.45 -8.71 -5.09
CA TYR A 155 -9.88 -8.96 -5.10
C TYR A 155 -10.47 -9.26 -6.49
N GLY A 156 -9.63 -9.34 -7.53
CA GLY A 156 -9.99 -10.05 -8.77
C GLY A 156 -9.84 -11.58 -8.66
N PHE A 157 -9.32 -12.07 -7.52
CA PHE A 157 -9.13 -13.50 -7.18
C PHE A 157 -8.23 -14.30 -8.12
N ALA A 158 -7.52 -13.64 -9.03
CA ALA A 158 -6.57 -14.30 -9.91
C ALA A 158 -5.31 -14.76 -9.15
N PRO A 159 -4.60 -15.78 -9.65
CA PRO A 159 -3.28 -16.13 -9.13
C PRO A 159 -2.32 -14.94 -9.16
N LYS A 160 -1.34 -14.93 -8.25
CA LYS A 160 -0.32 -13.88 -8.21
C LYS A 160 0.40 -13.75 -9.55
N GLY A 161 0.37 -12.54 -10.10
CA GLY A 161 1.16 -12.15 -11.27
C GLY A 161 0.39 -11.33 -12.29
N VAL A 162 -0.70 -10.66 -11.90
CA VAL A 162 -1.55 -9.89 -12.82
C VAL A 162 -2.21 -8.70 -12.13
N SER A 163 -2.07 -7.54 -12.76
CA SER A 163 -2.75 -6.28 -12.45
C SER A 163 -3.05 -5.55 -13.77
N ILE A 164 -3.82 -4.47 -13.69
CA ILE A 164 -4.19 -3.62 -14.80
C ILE A 164 -3.77 -2.19 -14.49
N LEU A 165 -3.15 -1.53 -15.47
CA LEU A 165 -3.04 -0.09 -15.52
C LEU A 165 -3.97 0.43 -16.62
N LEU A 166 -4.95 1.23 -16.23
CA LEU A 166 -5.84 1.98 -17.12
C LEU A 166 -5.32 3.40 -17.30
N GLN A 167 -5.48 3.94 -18.50
CA GLN A 167 -5.11 5.31 -18.85
C GLN A 167 -6.22 5.96 -19.67
N ALA A 168 -6.53 7.22 -19.36
CA ALA A 168 -7.64 7.96 -19.96
C ALA A 168 -7.47 8.19 -21.47
N ARG A 169 -6.23 8.22 -21.95
CA ARG A 169 -5.87 8.60 -23.32
C ARG A 169 -4.81 7.68 -23.89
N ARG A 170 -4.91 7.41 -25.19
CA ARG A 170 -3.93 6.62 -25.95
C ARG A 170 -2.51 7.19 -25.85
N GLU A 171 -2.36 8.51 -25.91
CA GLU A 171 -1.05 9.19 -25.87
C GLU A 171 -0.28 8.92 -24.57
N LEU A 172 -0.97 8.80 -23.45
CA LEU A 172 -0.34 8.46 -22.17
C LEU A 172 0.20 7.02 -22.21
N ARG A 173 -0.59 6.09 -22.76
CA ARG A 173 -0.17 4.68 -22.87
C ARG A 173 1.00 4.55 -23.85
N ASP A 174 0.99 5.32 -24.93
CA ASP A 174 2.11 5.31 -25.87
C ASP A 174 3.40 5.85 -25.22
N ALA A 175 3.32 6.83 -24.30
CA ALA A 175 4.48 7.29 -23.51
C ALA A 175 4.98 6.24 -22.50
N GLN A 176 4.16 5.27 -22.13
CA GLN A 176 4.56 4.13 -21.30
C GLN A 176 5.54 3.21 -22.01
N TYR A 177 5.33 3.00 -23.31
CA TYR A 177 6.07 1.99 -24.08
C TYR A 177 7.57 2.28 -24.14
N PHE A 178 8.34 1.21 -24.20
CA PHE A 178 9.75 1.27 -24.56
C PHE A 178 9.91 0.71 -25.97
N ALA A 179 10.66 1.41 -26.82
CA ALA A 179 10.98 0.94 -28.16
C ALA A 179 12.49 1.08 -28.41
N CYS A 180 13.10 0.05 -28.99
CA CYS A 180 14.50 0.09 -29.41
C CYS A 180 14.64 -0.55 -30.80
N ALA A 181 15.11 0.25 -31.76
CA ALA A 181 15.45 -0.19 -33.11
C ALA A 181 16.96 -0.10 -33.40
N SER A 182 17.75 0.36 -32.44
CA SER A 182 19.21 0.55 -32.54
C SER A 182 19.96 -0.57 -31.83
N TRP A 183 19.47 -1.80 -31.96
CA TRP A 183 20.06 -3.00 -31.39
C TRP A 183 20.19 -4.08 -32.48
N SER A 184 21.29 -4.82 -32.48
CA SER A 184 21.63 -5.77 -33.55
C SER A 184 20.72 -6.99 -33.66
N GLY A 185 19.84 -7.22 -32.68
CA GLY A 185 18.89 -8.34 -32.68
C GLY A 185 17.73 -8.11 -33.66
N TYR A 186 16.81 -7.22 -33.28
CA TYR A 186 15.65 -6.78 -34.06
C TYR A 186 15.00 -5.58 -33.36
N ALA A 187 14.06 -4.91 -34.03
CA ALA A 187 13.29 -3.84 -33.40
C ALA A 187 12.33 -4.40 -32.34
N ILE A 188 12.46 -3.93 -31.10
CA ILE A 188 11.62 -4.36 -29.96
C ILE A 188 10.70 -3.23 -29.50
N VAL A 189 9.48 -3.59 -29.10
CA VAL A 189 8.56 -2.74 -28.37
C VAL A 189 8.04 -3.48 -27.15
N ASN A 190 8.22 -2.91 -25.96
CA ASN A 190 7.74 -3.44 -24.70
C ASN A 190 6.58 -2.58 -24.19
N ALA A 191 5.43 -3.23 -23.97
CA ALA A 191 4.28 -2.57 -23.37
C ALA A 191 4.43 -2.39 -21.85
N THR A 192 5.26 -3.20 -21.20
CA THR A 192 5.49 -3.23 -19.75
C THR A 192 6.99 -3.29 -19.43
N THR A 193 7.39 -3.45 -18.16
CA THR A 193 8.82 -3.50 -17.80
C THR A 193 9.50 -4.75 -18.35
N LEU A 194 8.81 -5.89 -18.33
CA LEU A 194 9.34 -7.16 -18.83
C LEU A 194 9.12 -7.33 -20.34
N GLY A 195 10.03 -8.06 -20.98
CA GLY A 195 9.84 -8.66 -22.31
C GLY A 195 9.04 -9.95 -22.22
N SER A 196 9.73 -11.06 -21.95
CA SER A 196 9.09 -12.34 -21.66
C SER A 196 8.39 -12.28 -20.29
N LYS A 197 7.12 -12.67 -20.25
CA LYS A 197 6.32 -12.73 -19.02
C LYS A 197 5.29 -13.86 -19.09
N SER A 198 4.90 -14.39 -17.93
CA SER A 198 3.90 -15.45 -17.86
C SER A 198 2.52 -14.92 -18.24
N ILE A 199 1.83 -15.60 -19.15
CA ILE A 199 0.44 -15.30 -19.51
C ILE A 199 -0.57 -16.08 -18.66
N ALA A 200 -0.11 -17.02 -17.82
CA ALA A 200 -0.98 -17.90 -17.04
C ALA A 200 -1.88 -17.11 -16.07
N ALA A 201 -1.31 -16.12 -15.37
CA ALA A 201 -2.08 -15.26 -14.47
C ALA A 201 -3.13 -14.42 -15.22
N CYS A 202 -2.78 -13.89 -16.40
CA CYS A 202 -3.73 -13.17 -17.26
C CYS A 202 -4.86 -14.08 -17.75
N GLY A 203 -4.55 -15.30 -18.19
CA GLY A 203 -5.55 -16.28 -18.61
C GLY A 203 -6.49 -16.68 -17.47
N ALA A 204 -5.95 -16.93 -16.29
CA ALA A 204 -6.75 -17.22 -15.09
C ALA A 204 -7.64 -16.03 -14.70
N ALA A 205 -7.12 -14.80 -14.75
CA ALA A 205 -7.90 -13.60 -14.50
C ALA A 205 -9.06 -13.45 -15.50
N PHE A 206 -8.81 -13.69 -16.79
CA PHE A 206 -9.85 -13.70 -17.82
C PHE A 206 -10.95 -14.73 -17.49
N VAL A 207 -10.57 -15.97 -17.19
CA VAL A 207 -11.52 -17.02 -16.81
C VAL A 207 -12.33 -16.62 -15.59
N LEU A 208 -11.71 -16.07 -14.53
CA LEU A 208 -12.40 -15.66 -13.32
C LEU A 208 -13.34 -14.47 -13.53
N LEU A 209 -12.93 -13.46 -14.32
CA LEU A 209 -13.79 -12.33 -14.68
C LEU A 209 -15.08 -12.81 -15.37
N HIS A 210 -14.96 -13.79 -16.28
CA HIS A 210 -16.11 -14.37 -16.97
C HIS A 210 -16.92 -15.33 -16.10
N HIS A 211 -16.26 -16.15 -15.27
CA HIS A 211 -16.91 -17.14 -14.44
C HIS A 211 -17.69 -16.50 -13.28
N LEU A 212 -17.08 -15.55 -12.57
CA LEU A 212 -17.71 -14.83 -11.48
C LEU A 212 -18.77 -13.86 -12.01
N GLY A 213 -18.44 -13.15 -13.10
CA GLY A 213 -19.29 -12.09 -13.63
C GLY A 213 -19.58 -11.00 -12.60
N ARG A 214 -20.47 -10.06 -12.96
CA ARG A 214 -20.85 -8.95 -12.09
C ARG A 214 -21.42 -9.43 -10.75
N GLU A 215 -22.32 -10.42 -10.77
CA GLU A 215 -22.97 -10.92 -9.56
C GLU A 215 -21.98 -11.61 -8.62
N GLY A 216 -21.07 -12.44 -9.13
CA GLY A 216 -20.09 -13.13 -8.28
C GLY A 216 -19.14 -12.16 -7.58
N TYR A 217 -18.83 -11.01 -8.18
CA TYR A 217 -18.09 -9.94 -7.50
C TYR A 217 -18.95 -9.16 -6.51
N ARG A 218 -20.22 -8.88 -6.81
CA ARG A 218 -21.17 -8.27 -5.86
C ARG A 218 -21.32 -9.10 -4.59
N GLU A 219 -21.55 -10.41 -4.72
CA GLU A 219 -21.68 -11.32 -3.57
C GLU A 219 -20.41 -11.34 -2.72
N ARG A 220 -19.23 -11.39 -3.35
CA ARG A 220 -17.94 -11.41 -2.64
C ARG A 220 -17.64 -10.07 -1.95
N ALA A 221 -17.91 -8.94 -2.61
CA ALA A 221 -17.77 -7.63 -2.00
C ALA A 221 -18.69 -7.50 -0.76
N LYS A 222 -19.92 -8.00 -0.85
CA LYS A 222 -20.85 -8.04 0.28
C LYS A 222 -20.31 -8.89 1.43
N LEU A 223 -19.91 -10.13 1.16
CA LEU A 223 -19.35 -11.04 2.18
C LEU A 223 -18.14 -10.45 2.89
N MET A 224 -17.21 -9.87 2.12
CA MET A 224 -16.05 -9.18 2.67
C MET A 224 -16.50 -8.05 3.60
N TRP A 225 -17.42 -7.19 3.15
CA TRP A 225 -17.80 -6.01 3.90
C TRP A 225 -18.60 -6.32 5.16
N GLU A 226 -19.49 -7.32 5.12
CA GLU A 226 -20.19 -7.84 6.30
C GLU A 226 -19.20 -8.41 7.35
N GLY A 227 -18.18 -9.14 6.88
CA GLY A 227 -17.11 -9.62 7.76
C GLY A 227 -16.34 -8.48 8.42
N ALA A 228 -15.98 -7.45 7.64
CA ALA A 228 -15.25 -6.28 8.13
C ALA A 228 -16.08 -5.52 9.17
N LYS A 229 -17.34 -5.20 8.86
CA LYS A 229 -18.28 -4.54 9.78
C LYS A 229 -18.37 -5.26 11.11
N ARG A 230 -18.46 -6.60 11.10
CA ARG A 230 -18.52 -7.38 12.34
C ARG A 230 -17.28 -7.22 13.23
N VAL A 231 -16.09 -7.20 12.65
CA VAL A 231 -14.85 -6.99 13.41
C VAL A 231 -14.76 -5.54 13.90
N ILE A 232 -15.10 -4.56 13.05
CA ILE A 232 -15.14 -3.14 13.40
C ILE A 232 -16.10 -2.89 14.57
N GLU A 233 -17.34 -3.41 14.50
CA GLU A 233 -18.32 -3.32 15.59
C GLU A 233 -17.79 -3.91 16.91
N THR A 234 -16.98 -4.97 16.84
CA THR A 234 -16.36 -5.55 18.04
C THR A 234 -15.31 -4.62 18.64
N ILE A 235 -14.50 -3.99 17.78
CA ILE A 235 -13.44 -3.06 18.18
C ILE A 235 -14.07 -1.81 18.80
N GLU A 236 -15.06 -1.21 18.14
CA GLU A 236 -15.76 0.00 18.60
C GLU A 236 -16.57 -0.23 19.89
N ALA A 237 -17.02 -1.47 20.15
CA ALA A 237 -17.74 -1.82 21.37
C ALA A 237 -16.82 -2.15 22.56
N HIS A 238 -15.50 -2.21 22.39
CA HIS A 238 -14.56 -2.59 23.43
C HIS A 238 -13.80 -1.37 23.97
N ASP A 239 -13.99 -1.05 25.26
CA ASP A 239 -13.47 0.18 25.90
C ASP A 239 -11.95 0.39 25.75
N SER A 240 -11.16 -0.68 25.73
CA SER A 240 -9.69 -0.62 25.60
C SER A 240 -9.16 -0.79 24.16
N LEU A 241 -10.00 -0.67 23.14
CA LEU A 241 -9.61 -0.72 21.72
C LEU A 241 -10.08 0.53 20.98
N GLU A 242 -9.34 0.96 19.96
CA GLU A 242 -9.75 2.07 19.09
C GLU A 242 -9.47 1.78 17.61
N MET A 243 -10.43 2.15 16.77
CA MET A 243 -10.23 2.27 15.32
C MET A 243 -9.44 3.56 15.04
N LEU A 244 -8.44 3.48 14.15
CA LEU A 244 -7.71 4.70 13.75
C LEU A 244 -8.54 5.59 12.82
N ALA A 245 -9.37 4.99 11.98
CA ALA A 245 -10.28 5.67 11.07
C ALA A 245 -11.50 4.79 10.82
N THR A 246 -12.60 5.41 10.39
CA THR A 246 -13.70 4.68 9.75
C THR A 246 -13.26 4.31 8.33
N PRO A 247 -13.06 3.01 8.03
CA PRO A 247 -12.57 2.59 6.72
C PRO A 247 -13.69 2.61 5.67
N ASP A 248 -13.31 2.82 4.41
CA ASP A 248 -14.22 2.81 3.25
C ASP A 248 -14.33 1.41 2.61
N MET A 249 -13.51 0.45 3.06
CA MET A 249 -13.44 -0.94 2.58
C MET A 249 -12.95 -1.85 3.73
N GLY A 250 -12.94 -3.18 3.54
CA GLY A 250 -12.36 -4.14 4.50
C GLY A 250 -10.85 -4.08 4.67
N LEU A 251 -10.23 -2.91 4.62
CA LEU A 251 -8.87 -2.67 5.09
C LEU A 251 -9.01 -1.73 6.27
N PHE A 252 -8.44 -2.06 7.42
CA PHE A 252 -8.64 -1.20 8.59
C PHE A 252 -7.54 -1.36 9.62
N ALA A 253 -7.33 -0.28 10.37
CA ALA A 253 -6.29 -0.16 11.36
C ALA A 253 -6.91 0.10 12.73
N PHE A 254 -6.45 -0.66 13.73
CA PHE A 254 -6.90 -0.50 15.11
C PHE A 254 -5.74 -0.73 16.08
N ARG A 255 -5.89 -0.26 17.31
CA ARG A 255 -4.89 -0.46 18.36
C ARG A 255 -5.54 -0.56 19.74
N PRO A 256 -4.85 -1.15 20.73
CA PRO A 256 -5.26 -1.01 22.11
C PRO A 256 -5.03 0.43 22.59
N THR A 257 -6.00 0.98 23.31
CA THR A 257 -5.85 2.23 24.07
C THR A 257 -5.18 1.97 25.42
N GLU A 258 -5.35 0.75 25.95
CA GLU A 258 -4.69 0.25 27.15
C GLU A 258 -3.97 -1.09 26.86
N GLY A 259 -2.72 -1.18 27.29
CA GLY A 259 -1.88 -2.37 27.10
C GLY A 259 -0.98 -2.33 25.86
N ASP A 260 -0.07 -3.30 25.76
CA ASP A 260 0.97 -3.36 24.74
C ASP A 260 0.45 -3.96 23.41
N LEU A 261 0.51 -3.16 22.34
CA LEU A 261 0.10 -3.54 20.98
C LEU A 261 0.81 -4.80 20.46
N PHE A 262 2.12 -4.92 20.71
CA PHE A 262 2.92 -5.98 20.12
C PHE A 262 2.74 -7.30 20.88
N GLU A 263 2.45 -7.22 22.17
CA GLU A 263 1.95 -8.37 22.94
C GLU A 263 0.58 -8.83 22.44
N LEU A 264 -0.34 -7.91 22.14
CA LEU A 264 -1.64 -8.27 21.55
C LEU A 264 -1.46 -9.03 20.23
N ALA A 265 -0.53 -8.58 19.38
CA ALA A 265 -0.20 -9.25 18.14
C ALA A 265 0.34 -10.67 18.37
N ASP A 266 1.31 -10.85 19.28
CA ASP A 266 1.85 -12.17 19.63
C ASP A 266 0.75 -13.10 20.19
N ARG A 267 -0.15 -12.60 21.05
CA ARG A 267 -1.28 -13.37 21.59
C ARG A 267 -2.25 -13.81 20.48
N LEU A 268 -2.56 -12.95 19.53
CA LEU A 268 -3.38 -13.30 18.37
C LEU A 268 -2.69 -14.36 17.50
N THR A 269 -1.39 -14.21 17.23
CA THR A 269 -0.59 -15.19 16.48
C THR A 269 -0.48 -16.54 17.17
N ALA A 270 -0.34 -16.58 18.50
CA ALA A 270 -0.36 -17.81 19.28
C ALA A 270 -1.70 -18.56 19.17
N ARG A 271 -2.78 -17.88 18.79
CA ARG A 271 -4.10 -18.46 18.51
C ARG A 271 -4.32 -18.80 17.03
N GLY A 272 -3.31 -18.63 16.19
CA GLY A 272 -3.33 -18.93 14.76
C GLY A 272 -3.72 -17.75 13.86
N TRP A 273 -3.94 -16.56 14.42
CA TRP A 273 -4.27 -15.37 13.64
C TRP A 273 -3.01 -14.66 13.12
N HIS A 274 -2.94 -14.51 11.81
CA HIS A 274 -1.86 -13.74 11.18
C HIS A 274 -2.33 -12.29 11.08
N VAL A 275 -1.84 -11.45 11.98
CA VAL A 275 -2.10 -10.00 11.98
C VAL A 275 -0.86 -9.25 11.56
N GLN A 276 -1.01 -8.00 11.10
CA GLN A 276 0.11 -7.19 10.66
C GLN A 276 0.33 -6.02 11.63
N PRO A 277 1.30 -6.12 12.57
CA PRO A 277 1.75 -4.96 13.31
C PRO A 277 2.41 -3.95 12.38
N THR A 278 1.98 -2.70 12.49
CA THR A 278 2.50 -1.55 11.76
C THR A 278 3.13 -0.58 12.74
N TYR A 279 4.26 -0.02 12.35
CA TYR A 279 5.06 0.87 13.20
C TYR A 279 4.61 2.32 13.10
N LYS A 280 4.85 3.10 14.16
CA LYS A 280 4.57 4.53 14.18
C LYS A 280 5.36 5.25 13.09
N PHE A 281 4.69 6.14 12.37
CA PHE A 281 5.30 7.04 11.39
C PHE A 281 4.35 8.21 11.10
N GLY A 282 4.90 9.42 10.97
CA GLY A 282 4.09 10.63 10.82
C GLY A 282 3.07 10.77 11.95
N ARG A 283 1.80 11.02 11.59
CA ARG A 283 0.69 11.05 12.56
C ARG A 283 0.13 9.68 12.92
N SER A 284 0.46 8.63 12.17
CA SER A 284 -0.03 7.29 12.44
C SER A 284 0.70 6.67 13.63
N PRO A 285 -0.02 6.31 14.71
CA PRO A 285 0.58 5.54 15.79
C PRO A 285 0.90 4.12 15.31
N ALA A 286 1.65 3.38 16.12
CA ALA A 286 1.75 1.93 15.94
C ALA A 286 0.36 1.30 16.11
N HIS A 287 0.01 0.37 15.23
CA HIS A 287 -1.31 -0.26 15.18
C HIS A 287 -1.23 -1.67 14.58
N ILE A 288 -2.33 -2.41 14.61
CA ILE A 288 -2.52 -3.62 13.80
C ILE A 288 -3.32 -3.22 12.56
N HIS A 289 -2.77 -3.54 11.38
CA HIS A 289 -3.51 -3.52 10.13
C HIS A 289 -4.17 -4.88 9.89
N LEU A 290 -5.43 -4.86 9.48
CA LEU A 290 -6.17 -6.04 9.03
C LEU A 290 -6.74 -5.83 7.64
N THR A 291 -6.68 -6.90 6.86
CA THR A 291 -7.34 -7.01 5.56
C THR A 291 -8.41 -8.11 5.63
N MET A 292 -9.65 -7.73 5.38
CA MET A 292 -10.79 -8.61 5.23
C MET A 292 -10.97 -8.99 3.77
N ASP A 293 -11.12 -10.28 3.51
CA ASP A 293 -11.46 -10.83 2.20
C ASP A 293 -12.56 -11.89 2.33
N PRO A 294 -13.20 -12.31 1.22
CA PRO A 294 -14.31 -13.28 1.31
C PRO A 294 -13.92 -14.63 1.93
N GLY A 295 -12.65 -15.04 1.83
CA GLY A 295 -12.13 -16.28 2.38
C GLY A 295 -11.96 -16.22 3.90
N ASN A 296 -11.55 -15.08 4.45
CA ASN A 296 -11.41 -14.90 5.89
C ASN A 296 -12.65 -14.32 6.58
N ALA A 297 -13.60 -13.72 5.85
CA ALA A 297 -14.85 -13.16 6.38
C ALA A 297 -15.69 -14.16 7.19
N ALA A 298 -15.68 -15.44 6.82
CA ALA A 298 -16.36 -16.49 7.57
C ALA A 298 -15.83 -16.66 9.01
N ASN A 299 -14.58 -16.24 9.25
CA ASN A 299 -13.91 -16.32 10.53
C ASN A 299 -14.02 -15.04 11.36
N ALA A 300 -14.70 -13.99 10.86
CA ALA A 300 -14.82 -12.70 11.54
C ALA A 300 -15.35 -12.83 12.98
N LYS A 301 -16.35 -13.70 13.20
CA LYS A 301 -16.87 -13.97 14.55
C LYS A 301 -15.81 -14.59 15.47
N ALA A 302 -15.11 -15.62 15.01
CA ALA A 302 -14.10 -16.31 15.81
C ALA A 302 -12.92 -15.37 16.12
N PHE A 303 -12.51 -14.55 15.14
CA PHE A 303 -11.51 -13.52 15.34
C PHE A 303 -11.95 -12.50 16.39
N SER A 304 -13.17 -11.97 16.29
CA SER A 304 -13.73 -11.03 17.28
C SER A 304 -13.71 -11.59 18.70
N GLU A 305 -14.13 -12.84 18.89
CA GLU A 305 -14.12 -13.49 20.21
C GLU A 305 -12.71 -13.63 20.78
N ASP A 306 -11.75 -14.01 19.92
CA ASP A 306 -10.36 -14.17 20.32
C ASP A 306 -9.65 -12.83 20.55
N LEU A 307 -9.98 -11.79 19.79
CA LEU A 307 -9.50 -10.43 20.00
C LEU A 307 -9.87 -9.95 21.41
N VAL A 308 -11.14 -10.08 21.80
CA VAL A 308 -11.59 -9.71 23.15
C VAL A 308 -10.89 -10.55 24.23
N ARG A 309 -10.69 -11.86 24.00
CA ARG A 309 -9.93 -12.70 24.94
C ARG A 309 -8.46 -12.25 25.07
N CYS A 310 -7.82 -11.91 23.97
CA CYS A 310 -6.42 -11.48 23.97
C CYS A 310 -6.21 -10.12 24.65
N MET A 311 -7.25 -9.29 24.72
CA MET A 311 -7.25 -8.02 25.47
C MET A 311 -7.29 -8.19 26.99
N GLN A 312 -7.75 -9.34 27.50
CA GLN A 312 -7.81 -9.59 28.94
C GLN A 312 -6.40 -9.59 29.56
N ASP A 313 -6.21 -8.80 30.61
CA ASP A 313 -4.93 -8.65 31.31
C ASP A 313 -3.75 -8.41 30.35
N LEU A 314 -3.97 -7.56 29.33
CA LEU A 314 -2.90 -7.14 28.42
C LEU A 314 -1.89 -6.31 29.22
N PRO A 315 -0.59 -6.68 29.24
CA PRO A 315 0.40 -5.97 30.04
C PRO A 315 0.57 -4.55 29.54
N ALA A 316 0.98 -3.66 30.44
CA ALA A 316 1.30 -2.28 30.07
C ALA A 316 2.39 -2.23 28.98
N PRO A 317 2.38 -1.20 28.11
CA PRO A 317 3.43 -0.98 27.13
C PRO A 317 4.82 -1.00 27.77
N MET A 318 5.75 -1.69 27.11
CA MET A 318 7.15 -1.76 27.53
C MET A 318 8.04 -1.03 26.53
N ASP A 319 8.91 -0.15 27.02
CA ASP A 319 9.94 0.45 26.20
C ASP A 319 11.07 -0.57 25.93
N PRO A 320 11.59 -0.65 24.70
CA PRO A 320 12.73 -1.51 24.42
C PRO A 320 14.02 -0.96 25.06
N PRO A 321 15.04 -1.81 25.32
CA PRO A 321 16.29 -1.37 25.92
C PRO A 321 16.98 -0.27 25.10
N GLU A 322 17.24 0.88 25.73
CA GLU A 322 17.78 2.08 25.06
C GLU A 322 19.10 1.81 24.35
N GLN A 323 19.98 0.99 24.94
CA GLN A 323 21.27 0.66 24.33
C GLN A 323 21.11 -0.06 22.98
N VAL A 324 20.11 -0.94 22.85
CA VAL A 324 19.85 -1.66 21.61
C VAL A 324 19.25 -0.73 20.56
N VAL A 325 18.38 0.20 20.97
CA VAL A 325 17.85 1.23 20.07
C VAL A 325 18.98 2.12 19.54
N GLN A 326 19.90 2.57 20.41
CA GLN A 326 21.07 3.36 19.99
C GLN A 326 21.97 2.60 19.00
N MET A 327 22.15 1.29 19.20
CA MET A 327 22.87 0.43 18.25
C MET A 327 22.16 0.36 16.88
N LEU A 328 20.84 0.23 16.87
CA LEU A 328 20.04 0.25 15.64
C LEU A 328 20.14 1.61 14.93
N GLU A 329 20.13 2.72 15.68
CA GLU A 329 20.32 4.06 15.09
C GLU A 329 21.70 4.19 14.45
N MET A 330 22.75 3.72 15.10
CA MET A 330 24.10 3.74 14.52
C MET A 330 24.17 2.93 13.22
N LEU A 331 23.52 1.77 13.14
CA LEU A 331 23.41 0.99 11.90
C LEU A 331 22.76 1.78 10.76
N GLY A 332 21.77 2.63 11.07
CA GLY A 332 21.09 3.50 10.10
C GLY A 332 21.95 4.61 9.52
N THR A 333 23.19 4.78 9.98
CA THR A 333 24.13 5.82 9.54
C THR A 333 25.39 5.23 8.92
N ASP A 334 26.17 6.06 8.22
CA ASP A 334 27.49 5.67 7.72
C ASP A 334 28.46 5.25 8.85
N ALA A 335 28.22 5.70 10.10
CA ALA A 335 29.00 5.31 11.26
C ALA A 335 28.79 3.84 11.67
N GLY A 336 27.74 3.18 11.16
CA GLY A 336 27.48 1.76 11.36
C GLY A 336 28.22 0.83 10.38
N GLN A 337 29.02 1.37 9.45
CA GLN A 337 29.83 0.56 8.54
C GLN A 337 30.86 -0.26 9.33
N GLY A 338 30.62 -1.58 9.43
CA GLY A 338 31.50 -2.53 10.14
C GLY A 338 30.91 -3.12 11.42
N LEU A 339 29.71 -2.72 11.84
CA LEU A 339 28.96 -3.44 12.86
C LEU A 339 28.54 -4.83 12.35
N ASP A 340 28.74 -5.86 13.17
CA ASP A 340 28.30 -7.22 12.88
C ASP A 340 26.77 -7.31 13.02
N ALA A 341 26.09 -7.20 11.88
CA ALA A 341 24.63 -7.27 11.80
C ALA A 341 24.11 -8.62 12.32
N GLY A 342 24.81 -9.72 12.04
CA GLY A 342 24.43 -11.06 12.48
C GLY A 342 24.48 -11.21 14.00
N ALA A 343 25.48 -10.61 14.65
CA ALA A 343 25.55 -10.56 16.11
C ALA A 343 24.38 -9.78 16.72
N LEU A 344 23.97 -8.66 16.10
CA LEU A 344 22.82 -7.90 16.55
C LEU A 344 21.51 -8.67 16.31
N MET A 345 21.35 -9.28 15.14
CA MET A 345 20.18 -10.12 14.81
C MET A 345 20.07 -11.30 15.78
N GLY A 346 21.19 -11.91 16.17
CA GLY A 346 21.25 -12.94 17.22
C GLY A 346 20.74 -12.44 18.57
N GLN A 347 21.06 -11.20 18.96
CA GLN A 347 20.51 -10.58 20.18
C GLN A 347 19.00 -10.30 20.09
N LEU A 348 18.46 -10.13 18.88
CA LEU A 348 17.03 -10.03 18.63
C LEU A 348 16.32 -11.39 18.60
N GLY A 349 17.03 -12.49 18.84
CA GLY A 349 16.50 -13.84 18.78
C GLY A 349 16.35 -14.38 17.36
N VAL A 350 16.98 -13.73 16.38
CA VAL A 350 17.05 -14.21 15.00
C VAL A 350 18.29 -15.07 14.85
N THR A 351 18.10 -16.38 14.74
CA THR A 351 19.17 -17.37 14.64
C THR A 351 18.92 -18.24 13.42
N ASP A 352 19.93 -18.45 12.58
CA ASP A 352 19.86 -19.26 11.34
C ASP A 352 18.68 -18.87 10.43
N GLY A 353 18.40 -17.56 10.33
CA GLY A 353 17.31 -17.01 9.50
C GLY A 353 15.89 -17.29 10.05
N GLN A 354 15.76 -17.89 11.23
CA GLN A 354 14.48 -18.09 11.91
C GLN A 354 14.18 -16.91 12.84
N LEU A 355 12.94 -16.42 12.79
CA LEU A 355 12.43 -15.45 13.75
C LEU A 355 12.04 -16.16 15.06
N PRO A 356 12.11 -15.48 16.21
CA PRO A 356 11.63 -16.02 17.48
C PRO A 356 10.11 -16.26 17.43
N THR A 357 9.64 -17.21 18.26
CA THR A 357 8.21 -17.52 18.39
C THR A 357 7.39 -16.38 19.00
N GLN A 358 8.03 -15.50 19.76
CA GLN A 358 7.47 -14.23 20.23
C GLN A 358 8.23 -13.09 19.56
N SER A 359 7.50 -12.20 18.91
CA SER A 359 8.03 -11.12 18.09
C SER A 359 7.85 -9.74 18.71
N ALA A 360 7.16 -9.64 19.86
CA ALA A 360 6.82 -8.36 20.47
C ALA A 360 8.03 -7.46 20.73
N MET A 361 9.14 -8.01 21.25
CA MET A 361 10.37 -7.24 21.48
C MET A 361 11.00 -6.74 20.17
N ILE A 362 11.00 -7.56 19.11
CA ILE A 362 11.50 -7.16 17.78
C ILE A 362 10.66 -5.99 17.27
N HIS A 363 9.32 -6.10 17.35
CA HIS A 363 8.44 -5.05 16.90
C HIS A 363 8.62 -3.76 17.72
N ARG A 364 8.82 -3.83 19.04
CA ARG A 364 9.13 -2.67 19.90
C ARG A 364 10.41 -1.97 19.43
N LEU A 365 11.47 -2.73 19.15
CA LEU A 365 12.74 -2.20 18.70
C LEU A 365 12.63 -1.54 17.32
N ILE A 366 11.98 -2.20 16.36
CA ILE A 366 11.75 -1.61 15.04
C ILE A 366 10.88 -0.36 15.16
N ASN A 367 9.85 -0.37 16.00
CA ASN A 367 8.98 0.78 16.24
C ASN A 367 9.70 1.96 16.91
N ALA A 368 10.68 1.71 17.77
CA ALA A 368 11.48 2.73 18.42
C ALA A 368 12.53 3.34 17.49
N ALA A 369 13.09 2.55 16.57
CA ALA A 369 14.10 2.98 15.62
C ALA A 369 13.57 4.01 14.60
N SER A 370 14.46 4.87 14.10
CA SER A 370 14.19 5.82 13.03
C SER A 370 13.93 5.12 11.69
N PRO A 371 13.21 5.75 10.74
CA PRO A 371 12.95 5.16 9.42
C PRO A 371 14.23 4.68 8.70
N GLY A 372 15.31 5.48 8.72
CA GLY A 372 16.57 5.10 8.09
C GLY A 372 17.21 3.86 8.72
N ALA A 373 17.16 3.75 10.05
CA ALA A 373 17.61 2.54 10.76
C ALA A 373 16.76 1.31 10.40
N ARG A 374 15.42 1.45 10.33
CA ARG A 374 14.51 0.38 9.93
C ARG A 374 14.80 -0.11 8.50
N GLU A 375 14.94 0.81 7.55
CA GLU A 375 15.25 0.49 6.15
C GLU A 375 16.57 -0.28 6.04
N ARG A 376 17.61 0.20 6.73
CA ARG A 376 18.91 -0.47 6.73
C ARG A 376 18.83 -1.87 7.32
N LEU A 377 18.14 -2.03 8.45
CA LEU A 377 17.93 -3.33 9.09
C LEU A 377 17.23 -4.32 8.15
N LEU A 378 16.18 -3.89 7.46
CA LEU A 378 15.45 -4.73 6.49
C LEU A 378 16.36 -5.19 5.34
N VAL A 379 17.22 -4.30 4.83
CA VAL A 379 18.19 -4.65 3.78
C VAL A 379 19.22 -5.66 4.29
N LEU A 380 19.75 -5.47 5.50
CA LEU A 380 20.71 -6.38 6.11
C LEU A 380 20.10 -7.77 6.35
N PHE A 381 18.90 -7.83 6.93
CA PHE A 381 18.21 -9.08 7.19
C PHE A 381 17.96 -9.88 5.91
N ILE A 382 17.45 -9.24 4.86
CA ILE A 382 17.27 -9.90 3.56
C ILE A 382 18.61 -10.32 2.97
N GLY A 383 19.66 -9.50 3.10
CA GLY A 383 21.00 -9.84 2.65
C GLY A 383 21.53 -11.12 3.31
N GLU A 384 21.34 -11.28 4.61
CA GLU A 384 21.75 -12.48 5.37
C GLU A 384 20.97 -13.74 5.00
N LEU A 385 19.66 -13.63 4.73
CA LEU A 385 18.84 -14.79 4.33
C LEU A 385 19.31 -15.44 3.02
N PHE A 386 20.04 -14.70 2.18
CA PHE A 386 20.53 -15.16 0.87
C PHE A 386 22.06 -15.18 0.76
N SER A 387 22.78 -14.96 1.86
CA SER A 387 24.24 -15.16 1.98
C SER A 387 24.55 -16.56 2.45
#